data_AF-A0A0A1SLL2-F1
#
_entry.id   AF-A0A0A1SLL2-F1
#
_cell.length_a   1.000
_cell.length_b   1.000
_cell.length_c   1.000
_cell.angle_alpha   90.00
_cell.angle_beta   90.00
_cell.angle_gamma   90.00
#
_symmetry.space_group_name_H-M   'P 1'
#
loop_
_entity.id
_entity.type
_entity.pdbx_description
1 polymer ?
#
loop_
_entity_poly.entity_id
_entity_poly.type
_entity_poly.pdbx_seq_one_letter_code
_entity_poly.pdbx_strand_id
1 'polypeptide(L)'
;MKFLATVLLSVASIALASPVENQSLDQRAPQLRNSHISFHTNNEDKDSDTHVTVTLTDGNGVVAARISNDFGHFDDNSDEGPYALQIFNASQKDILQNGTLAIRIDPNGHDTWRFNFLLDMSFSDGSKLTGGANGLELTQNRRTQTFGVDGIVR
;
A
#
# COMPACT_ATOMS: atom_id res chain seq x y z
N MET A 1 26.64 -49.11 -71.45
CA MET A 1 26.27 -49.73 -70.16
C MET A 1 25.64 -48.67 -69.25
N LYS A 2 24.49 -49.03 -68.68
CA LYS A 2 23.88 -48.58 -67.40
C LYS A 2 23.42 -47.12 -67.21
N PHE A 3 22.08 -47.06 -67.08
CA PHE A 3 21.21 -46.09 -66.41
C PHE A 3 21.58 -45.75 -64.95
N LEU A 4 21.05 -44.62 -64.47
CA LEU A 4 20.38 -44.31 -63.16
C LEU A 4 20.63 -42.82 -62.83
N ALA A 5 19.69 -41.87 -62.88
CA ALA A 5 18.39 -41.66 -62.22
C ALA A 5 18.48 -41.16 -60.74
N THR A 6 17.71 -40.08 -60.47
CA THR A 6 17.13 -39.68 -59.15
C THR A 6 18.13 -38.97 -58.19
N VAL A 7 17.82 -37.94 -57.38
CA VAL A 7 16.59 -37.57 -56.62
C VAL A 7 16.57 -36.04 -56.35
N LEU A 8 15.36 -35.44 -56.36
CA LEU A 8 15.03 -34.09 -55.87
C LEU A 8 15.35 -33.92 -54.38
N LEU A 9 15.63 -32.71 -53.92
CA LEU A 9 14.93 -32.22 -52.72
C LEU A 9 14.84 -30.68 -52.71
N SER A 10 13.63 -30.20 -52.96
CA SER A 10 13.21 -28.85 -52.57
C SER A 10 13.18 -28.81 -51.04
N VAL A 11 13.96 -27.90 -50.44
CA VAL A 11 13.75 -27.52 -49.05
C VAL A 11 12.74 -26.37 -49.03
N ALA A 12 11.51 -26.71 -48.66
CA ALA A 12 10.52 -25.74 -48.22
C ALA A 12 11.10 -24.96 -47.03
N SER A 13 11.26 -23.65 -47.18
CA SER A 13 11.55 -22.77 -46.06
C SER A 13 10.28 -22.69 -45.21
N ILE A 14 10.23 -23.46 -44.12
CA ILE A 14 9.26 -23.25 -43.06
C ILE A 14 9.74 -22.00 -42.32
N ALA A 15 9.09 -20.87 -42.59
CA ALA A 15 9.18 -19.72 -41.69
C ALA A 15 8.57 -20.14 -40.36
N LEU A 16 9.42 -20.47 -39.38
CA LEU A 16 8.99 -20.52 -37.98
C LEU A 16 8.56 -19.10 -37.63
N ALA A 17 7.25 -18.87 -37.58
CA ALA A 17 6.72 -17.70 -36.91
C ALA A 17 7.28 -17.74 -35.48
N SER A 18 8.18 -16.81 -35.15
CA SER A 18 8.67 -16.63 -33.80
C SER A 18 7.47 -16.53 -32.86
N PRO A 19 7.46 -17.20 -31.70
CA PRO A 19 6.45 -16.91 -30.71
C PRO A 19 6.55 -15.42 -30.40
N VAL A 20 5.43 -14.71 -30.57
CA VAL A 20 5.27 -13.35 -30.10
C VAL A 20 5.45 -13.43 -28.59
N GLU A 21 6.66 -13.18 -28.14
CA GLU A 21 7.00 -13.03 -26.74
C GLU A 21 6.23 -11.78 -26.30
N ASN A 22 5.06 -12.01 -25.70
CA ASN A 22 4.26 -11.00 -25.07
C ASN A 22 5.13 -10.34 -23.99
N GLN A 23 5.69 -9.21 -24.40
CA GLN A 23 6.24 -8.10 -23.62
C GLN A 23 6.31 -8.40 -22.12
N SER A 24 7.54 -8.60 -21.63
CA SER A 24 7.87 -8.64 -20.22
C SER A 24 7.15 -7.51 -19.47
N LEU A 25 6.13 -7.86 -18.68
CA LEU A 25 5.64 -6.97 -17.63
C LEU A 25 6.87 -6.64 -16.76
N ASP A 26 7.12 -5.34 -16.60
CA ASP A 26 8.27 -4.73 -15.94
C ASP A 26 8.83 -5.63 -14.83
N GLN A 27 10.04 -6.20 -15.03
CA GLN A 27 10.71 -7.11 -14.09
C GLN A 27 11.15 -6.41 -12.78
N ARG A 28 10.64 -5.21 -12.51
CA ARG A 28 10.88 -4.45 -11.29
C ARG A 28 9.78 -4.75 -10.28
N ALA A 29 10.19 -5.00 -9.04
CA ALA A 29 9.25 -5.19 -7.95
C ALA A 29 8.25 -4.01 -7.89
N PRO A 30 6.93 -4.28 -7.72
CA PRO A 30 5.91 -3.24 -7.74
C PRO A 30 6.18 -2.15 -6.70
N GLN A 31 6.10 -0.90 -7.09
CA GLN A 31 6.40 0.25 -6.23
C GLN A 31 5.13 0.94 -5.75
N LEU A 32 5.13 1.44 -4.52
CA LEU A 32 4.02 2.21 -3.95
C LEU A 32 3.71 3.42 -4.83
N ARG A 33 2.44 3.57 -5.22
CA ARG A 33 1.93 4.68 -6.04
C ARG A 33 0.98 5.58 -5.27
N ASN A 34 0.04 4.99 -4.53
CA ASN A 34 -0.90 5.73 -3.72
C ASN A 34 -1.09 5.02 -2.39
N SER A 35 -1.35 5.80 -1.33
CA SER A 35 -1.72 5.32 -0.01
C SER A 35 -2.81 6.23 0.56
N HIS A 36 -3.88 5.63 1.07
CA HIS A 36 -4.99 6.35 1.69
C HIS A 36 -5.32 5.69 3.02
N ILE A 37 -5.78 6.50 3.99
CA ILE A 37 -6.29 6.02 5.26
C ILE A 37 -7.70 6.57 5.51
N SER A 38 -8.59 5.70 5.96
CA SER A 38 -9.91 6.06 6.47
C SER A 38 -10.00 5.68 7.95
N PHE A 39 -10.79 6.44 8.69
CA PHE A 39 -11.06 6.19 10.10
C PHE A 39 -12.54 5.96 10.33
N HIS A 40 -12.87 5.13 11.31
CA HIS A 40 -14.20 5.06 11.90
C HIS A 40 -14.06 5.41 13.38
N THR A 41 -14.62 6.52 13.82
CA THR A 41 -14.66 6.89 15.23
C THR A 41 -15.77 6.09 15.90
N ASN A 42 -15.46 5.43 17.02
CA ASN A 42 -16.38 4.53 17.69
C ASN A 42 -17.31 5.32 18.64
N ASN A 43 -17.08 5.23 19.96
CA ASN A 43 -17.92 5.81 21.01
C ASN A 43 -17.18 6.85 21.87
N GLU A 44 -16.09 7.39 21.33
CA GLU A 44 -15.36 8.51 21.91
C GLU A 44 -14.71 9.26 20.75
N ASP A 45 -15.02 10.55 20.66
CA ASP A 45 -14.75 11.43 19.53
C ASP A 45 -13.27 11.78 19.38
N LYS A 46 -12.94 12.47 18.29
CA LYS A 46 -11.64 13.15 18.16
C LYS A 46 -11.86 14.64 18.30
N ASP A 47 -11.22 15.25 19.30
CA ASP A 47 -11.27 16.70 19.46
C ASP A 47 -10.71 17.45 18.24
N SER A 48 -11.29 18.62 17.97
CA SER A 48 -10.99 19.42 16.76
C SER A 48 -9.54 19.91 16.68
N ASP A 49 -8.87 20.05 17.82
CA ASP A 49 -7.48 20.52 17.94
C ASP A 49 -6.48 19.40 18.20
N THR A 50 -6.92 18.14 18.12
CA THR A 50 -6.01 16.99 18.20
C THR A 50 -5.31 16.74 16.88
N HIS A 51 -4.02 17.02 16.82
CA HIS A 51 -3.24 16.77 15.61
C HIS A 51 -3.02 15.26 15.40
N VAL A 52 -3.24 14.76 14.19
CA VAL A 52 -3.04 13.35 13.82
C VAL A 52 -1.92 13.22 12.80
N THR A 53 -0.98 12.34 13.10
CA THR A 53 0.07 11.91 12.19
C THR A 53 -0.08 10.43 11.88
N VAL A 54 -0.09 10.09 10.58
CA VAL A 54 0.01 8.71 10.11
C VAL A 54 1.30 8.58 9.30
N THR A 55 2.19 7.67 9.71
CA THR A 55 3.47 7.43 9.03
C THR A 55 3.56 5.97 8.63
N LEU A 56 3.74 5.73 7.33
CA LEU A 56 4.05 4.43 6.75
C LEU A 56 5.55 4.34 6.51
N THR A 57 6.20 3.40 7.17
CA THR A 57 7.64 3.15 7.09
C THR A 57 7.87 1.77 6.48
N ASP A 58 8.77 1.65 5.51
CA ASP A 58 9.10 0.34 4.92
C ASP A 58 10.02 -0.50 5.82
N GLY A 59 10.26 -1.76 5.43
CA GLY A 59 11.11 -2.68 6.19
C GLY A 59 12.58 -2.25 6.32
N ASN A 60 13.04 -1.25 5.56
CA ASN A 60 14.38 -0.67 5.69
C ASN A 60 14.40 0.56 6.63
N GLY A 61 13.27 0.93 7.23
CA GLY A 61 13.15 2.11 8.09
C GLY A 61 12.98 3.42 7.32
N VAL A 62 12.67 3.38 6.02
CA VAL A 62 12.44 4.57 5.20
C VAL A 62 10.97 4.97 5.27
N VAL A 63 10.68 6.25 5.52
CA VAL A 63 9.31 6.77 5.43
C VAL A 63 8.84 6.72 3.99
N ALA A 64 7.95 5.78 3.67
CA ALA A 64 7.36 5.61 2.36
C ALA A 64 6.28 6.66 2.11
N ALA A 65 5.39 6.87 3.09
CA ALA A 65 4.30 7.83 2.98
C ALA A 65 3.92 8.41 4.34
N ARG A 66 3.40 9.64 4.37
CA ARG A 66 2.91 10.28 5.61
C ARG A 66 1.80 11.28 5.35
N ILE A 67 0.89 11.41 6.30
CA ILE A 67 0.00 12.57 6.46
C ILE A 67 0.10 13.11 7.89
N SER A 68 -0.03 14.42 8.05
CA SER A 68 0.07 15.14 9.32
C SER A 68 -0.93 16.30 9.26
N ASN A 69 -2.05 16.21 9.97
CA ASN A 69 -3.12 17.21 9.92
C ASN A 69 -3.99 17.12 11.18
N ASP A 70 -4.71 18.19 11.48
CA ASP A 70 -5.70 18.20 12.57
C ASP A 70 -6.99 17.50 12.13
N PHE A 71 -7.31 17.52 10.83
CA PHE A 71 -8.52 16.98 10.21
C PHE A 71 -9.85 17.55 10.74
N GLY A 72 -9.81 18.42 11.74
CA GLY A 72 -10.98 18.90 12.45
C GLY A 72 -11.49 17.88 13.46
N HIS A 73 -12.78 18.01 13.78
CA HIS A 73 -13.49 17.15 14.71
C HIS A 73 -13.99 15.90 13.99
N PHE A 74 -13.89 14.74 14.63
CA PHE A 74 -14.54 13.50 14.17
C PHE A 74 -15.63 13.11 15.18
N ASP A 75 -16.89 13.13 14.74
CA ASP A 75 -18.04 12.80 15.59
C ASP A 75 -18.03 11.33 16.04
N ASP A 76 -18.74 11.01 17.12
CA ASP A 76 -19.03 9.62 17.50
C ASP A 76 -19.72 8.85 16.36
N ASN A 77 -19.31 7.60 16.14
CA ASN A 77 -19.84 6.68 15.11
C ASN A 77 -19.81 7.27 13.69
N SER A 78 -18.78 8.06 13.37
CA SER A 78 -18.57 8.67 12.06
C SER A 78 -17.47 7.98 11.25
N ASP A 79 -17.59 8.04 9.92
CA ASP A 79 -16.58 7.60 8.98
C ASP A 79 -15.89 8.81 8.35
N GLU A 80 -14.56 8.80 8.36
CA GLU A 80 -13.73 9.93 7.93
C GLU A 80 -12.65 9.51 6.94
N GLY A 81 -12.39 10.36 5.96
CA GLY A 81 -11.52 10.08 4.82
C GLY A 81 -12.26 9.50 3.61
N PRO A 82 -11.56 8.83 2.66
CA PRO A 82 -10.14 8.50 2.69
C PRO A 82 -9.24 9.73 2.56
N TYR A 83 -8.22 9.83 3.41
CA TYR A 83 -7.18 10.86 3.33
C TYR A 83 -5.93 10.30 2.66
N ALA A 84 -5.42 11.02 1.65
CA ALA A 84 -4.22 10.62 0.93
C ALA A 84 -2.96 10.87 1.76
N LEU A 85 -2.13 9.84 1.94
CA LEU A 85 -0.78 10.01 2.46
C LEU A 85 0.13 10.53 1.35
N GLN A 86 0.92 11.56 1.65
CA GLN A 86 1.94 12.04 0.73
C GLN A 86 3.01 10.97 0.58
N ILE A 87 3.26 10.51 -0.64
CA ILE A 87 4.33 9.56 -0.95
C ILE A 87 5.67 10.31 -0.96
N PHE A 88 6.57 9.92 -0.05
CA PHE A 88 7.95 10.41 0.01
C PHE A 88 8.90 9.49 -0.74
N ASN A 89 8.70 8.18 -0.61
CA ASN A 89 9.51 7.16 -1.27
C ASN A 89 8.61 6.09 -1.88
N ALA A 90 8.83 5.78 -3.15
CA ALA A 90 8.11 4.72 -3.86
C ALA A 90 8.68 3.33 -3.50
N SER A 91 8.57 2.95 -2.22
CA SER A 91 9.08 1.69 -1.70
C SER A 91 8.47 0.48 -2.40
N GLN A 92 9.26 -0.58 -2.56
CA GLN A 92 8.81 -1.82 -3.17
C GLN A 92 7.80 -2.53 -2.26
N LYS A 93 6.83 -3.20 -2.87
CA LYS A 93 5.70 -3.86 -2.18
C LYS A 93 6.14 -4.84 -1.11
N ASP A 94 7.09 -5.70 -1.42
CA ASP A 94 7.64 -6.71 -0.51
C ASP A 94 8.39 -6.10 0.67
N ILE A 95 9.17 -5.04 0.44
CA ILE A 95 9.84 -4.28 1.51
C ILE A 95 8.80 -3.59 2.39
N LEU A 96 7.76 -3.02 1.78
CA LEU A 96 6.69 -2.32 2.50
C LEU A 96 5.84 -3.25 3.36
N GLN A 97 5.60 -4.49 2.92
CA GLN A 97 4.89 -5.51 3.69
C GLN A 97 5.62 -5.86 5.00
N ASN A 98 6.95 -5.79 5.01
CA ASN A 98 7.76 -5.96 6.22
C ASN A 98 7.93 -4.66 7.03
N GLY A 99 7.21 -3.60 6.64
CA GLY A 99 7.27 -2.29 7.26
C GLY A 99 6.28 -2.11 8.41
N THR A 100 6.08 -0.85 8.81
CA THR A 100 5.16 -0.48 9.88
C THR A 100 4.27 0.71 9.50
N LEU A 101 3.06 0.71 10.04
CA LEU A 101 2.17 1.87 10.08
C LEU A 101 2.12 2.39 11.52
N ALA A 102 2.45 3.67 11.73
CA ALA A 102 2.32 4.34 13.01
C ALA A 102 1.23 5.41 12.93
N ILE A 103 0.28 5.37 13.86
CA ILE A 103 -0.74 6.41 14.05
C ILE A 103 -0.42 7.09 15.38
N ARG A 104 -0.27 8.41 15.33
CA ARG A 104 0.04 9.25 16.47
C ARG A 104 -0.97 10.39 16.59
N ILE A 105 -1.34 10.70 17.83
CA ILE A 105 -2.03 11.93 18.20
C ILE A 105 -1.12 12.87 18.98
N ASP A 106 -1.33 14.17 18.80
CA ASP A 106 -0.76 15.24 19.60
C ASP A 106 -1.91 16.12 20.11
N PRO A 107 -2.60 15.70 21.19
CA PRO A 107 -3.77 16.40 21.69
C PRO A 107 -3.40 17.65 22.48
N ASN A 108 -4.34 18.58 22.54
CA ASN A 108 -4.27 19.76 23.38
C ASN A 108 -5.14 19.56 24.64
N GLY A 109 -4.51 19.13 25.73
CA GLY A 109 -5.19 18.84 26.99
C GLY A 109 -5.47 17.35 27.18
N HIS A 110 -6.68 17.04 27.65
CA HIS A 110 -7.11 15.67 27.96
C HIS A 110 -8.02 15.15 26.85
N ASP A 111 -7.46 14.31 26.00
CA ASP A 111 -8.17 13.73 24.87
C ASP A 111 -8.03 12.21 24.88
N THR A 112 -9.10 11.54 24.49
CA THR A 112 -9.17 10.10 24.24
C THR A 112 -9.89 9.93 22.92
N TRP A 113 -9.27 9.27 21.96
CA TRP A 113 -9.92 8.95 20.69
C TRP A 113 -10.00 7.44 20.52
N ARG A 114 -11.21 6.92 20.30
CA ARG A 114 -11.46 5.49 20.04
C ARG A 114 -11.88 5.27 18.61
N PHE A 115 -11.13 4.45 17.88
CA PHE A 115 -11.33 4.33 16.44
C PHE A 115 -10.96 2.98 15.86
N ASN A 116 -11.36 2.79 14.61
CA ASN A 116 -10.86 1.78 13.69
C ASN A 116 -10.19 2.50 12.52
N PHE A 117 -9.32 1.82 11.78
CA PHE A 117 -8.80 2.37 10.53
C PHE A 117 -8.75 1.33 9.41
N LEU A 118 -8.78 1.85 8.18
CA LEU A 118 -8.51 1.11 6.96
C LEU A 118 -7.42 1.83 6.16
N LEU A 119 -6.35 1.12 5.82
CA LEU A 119 -5.26 1.56 4.96
C LEU A 119 -5.39 0.89 3.59
N ASP A 120 -5.44 1.69 2.54
CA ASP A 120 -5.46 1.25 1.15
C ASP A 120 -4.21 1.68 0.42
N MET A 121 -3.50 0.73 -0.18
CA MET A 121 -2.29 0.96 -0.97
C MET A 121 -2.44 0.39 -2.38
N SER A 122 -1.95 1.14 -3.36
CA SER A 122 -1.88 0.69 -4.76
C SER A 122 -0.47 0.83 -5.30
N PHE A 123 -0.09 -0.12 -6.16
CA PHE A 123 1.27 -0.27 -6.67
C PHE A 123 1.34 -0.05 -8.18
N SER A 124 2.55 0.12 -8.69
CA SER A 124 2.83 0.43 -10.10
C SER A 124 2.37 -0.66 -11.08
N ASP A 125 2.25 -1.90 -10.62
CA ASP A 125 1.74 -3.05 -11.39
C ASP A 125 0.20 -3.18 -11.34
N GLY A 126 -0.49 -2.24 -10.67
CA GLY A 126 -1.93 -2.27 -10.45
C GLY A 126 -2.37 -3.16 -9.28
N SER A 127 -1.45 -3.89 -8.64
CA SER A 127 -1.77 -4.65 -7.44
C SER A 127 -2.09 -3.73 -6.25
N LYS A 128 -2.77 -4.28 -5.24
CA LYS A 128 -3.17 -3.56 -4.04
C LYS A 128 -2.76 -4.32 -2.78
N LEU A 129 -2.70 -3.58 -1.68
CA LEU A 129 -2.70 -4.10 -0.31
C LEU A 129 -3.70 -3.26 0.49
N THR A 130 -4.60 -3.92 1.18
CA THR A 130 -5.60 -3.27 2.02
C THR A 130 -5.58 -3.92 3.39
N GLY A 131 -5.62 -3.12 4.45
CA GLY A 131 -5.50 -3.62 5.81
C GLY A 131 -6.00 -2.66 6.86
N GLY A 132 -6.29 -3.14 8.05
CA GLY A 132 -6.87 -2.31 9.10
C GLY A 132 -6.85 -2.97 10.46
N ALA A 133 -7.17 -2.18 11.48
CA ALA A 133 -7.37 -2.67 12.84
C ALA A 133 -8.56 -1.95 13.48
N ASN A 134 -9.20 -2.65 14.43
CA ASN A 134 -10.41 -2.21 15.10
C ASN A 134 -10.21 -2.09 16.61
N GLY A 135 -11.09 -1.35 17.28
CA GLY A 135 -11.12 -1.24 18.74
C GLY A 135 -9.87 -0.55 19.32
N LEU A 136 -9.32 0.42 18.59
CA LEU A 136 -8.13 1.15 18.98
C LEU A 136 -8.51 2.30 19.91
N GLU A 137 -7.56 2.69 20.75
CA GLU A 137 -7.69 3.83 21.64
C GLU A 137 -6.33 4.52 21.77
N LEU A 138 -6.31 5.81 21.49
CA LEU A 138 -5.18 6.69 21.77
C LEU A 138 -5.59 7.74 22.80
N THR A 139 -4.68 8.09 23.70
CA THR A 139 -4.92 9.07 24.75
C THR A 139 -3.75 10.03 24.89
N GLN A 140 -3.90 11.09 25.66
CA GLN A 140 -2.80 12.01 26.00
C GLN A 140 -1.57 11.31 26.62
N ASN A 141 -1.77 10.16 27.26
CA ASN A 141 -0.70 9.35 27.89
C ASN A 141 -0.21 8.21 27.00
N ARG A 142 -1.02 7.80 26.00
CA ARG A 142 -0.71 6.73 25.04
C ARG A 142 -1.00 7.26 23.64
N ARG A 143 -0.08 8.09 23.17
CA ARG A 143 -0.26 8.93 21.98
C ARG A 143 0.02 8.23 20.66
N THR A 144 0.64 7.06 20.67
CA THR A 144 1.07 6.37 19.45
C THR A 144 0.75 4.89 19.53
N GLN A 145 0.29 4.33 18.41
CA GLN A 145 0.23 2.89 18.19
C GLN A 145 0.87 2.55 16.85
N THR A 146 1.60 1.44 16.83
CA THR A 146 2.35 0.96 15.66
C THR A 146 1.92 -0.45 15.31
N PHE A 147 1.79 -0.70 14.02
CA PHE A 147 1.35 -1.98 13.46
C PHE A 147 2.36 -2.46 12.43
N GLY A 148 2.69 -3.75 12.42
CA GLY A 148 3.35 -4.36 11.27
C GLY A 148 2.39 -4.36 10.07
N VAL A 149 2.87 -3.99 8.88
CA VAL A 149 2.02 -3.93 7.69
C VAL A 149 1.48 -5.33 7.36
N ASP A 150 2.33 -6.35 7.39
CA ASP A 150 1.97 -7.78 7.29
C ASP A 150 0.88 -8.22 8.28
N GLY A 151 0.83 -7.63 9.47
CA GLY A 151 -0.16 -7.94 10.50
C GLY A 151 -1.53 -7.31 10.29
N ILE A 152 -1.64 -6.29 9.44
CA ILE A 152 -2.91 -5.58 9.18
C ILE A 152 -3.45 -5.80 7.77
N VAL A 153 -2.59 -6.04 6.78
CA VAL A 153 -3.00 -6.23 5.38
C VAL A 153 -3.41 -7.67 5.09
N ARG A 154 -4.37 -7.84 4.19
CA ARG A 154 -4.81 -9.15 3.66
C ARG A 154 -4.78 -9.17 2.14
#